data_AF-A0A1A8Q1W2-F1
#
_entry.id   AF-A0A1A8Q1W2-F1
#
_cell.length_a   1.000
_cell.length_b   1.000
_cell.length_c   1.000
_cell.angle_alpha   90.00
_cell.angle_beta   90.00
_cell.angle_gamma   90.00
#
_symmetry.space_group_name_H-M   'P 1'
#
loop_
_entity.id
_entity.type
_entity.pdbx_description
1 polymer ?
#
loop_
_entity_poly.entity_id
_entity_poly.type
_entity_poly.pdbx_seq_one_letter_code
_entity_poly.pdbx_strand_id
1 'polypeptide(L)'
;FPQLCVGVRECRGASTATDHQLKFDIIELNGTLVSAPGDGALRAVQVTQLDRDTILIAAERTVKVVDLQGFPSRELTAEITFDFLVETLVCLQDSVLVFWKHGLKGRSFHSDEVTQEITDESRVFRVLGTNRDIILQSTPTDDPSALSNLYILTGHESSY
;
A
#
# COMPACT_ATOMS: atom_id res chain seq x y z
N PHE A 1 8.28 -17.15 15.15
CA PHE A 1 8.68 -17.82 13.89
C PHE A 1 8.20 -16.96 12.74
N PRO A 2 8.97 -16.83 11.64
CA PRO A 2 8.52 -16.04 10.48
C PRO A 2 7.25 -16.66 9.88
N GLN A 3 6.31 -15.82 9.49
CA GLN A 3 5.05 -16.19 8.85
C GLN A 3 5.04 -15.64 7.42
N LEU A 4 4.60 -16.45 6.45
CA LEU A 4 4.51 -16.03 5.06
C LEU A 4 3.05 -15.79 4.69
N CYS A 5 2.68 -14.53 4.45
CA CYS A 5 1.36 -14.19 3.92
C CYS A 5 1.34 -14.39 2.39
N VAL A 6 0.42 -15.22 1.90
CA VAL A 6 0.25 -15.50 0.46
C VAL A 6 -1.07 -14.98 -0.11
N GLY A 7 -1.93 -14.41 0.73
CA GLY A 7 -3.23 -13.89 0.31
C GLY A 7 -3.94 -13.11 1.42
N VAL A 8 -4.85 -12.24 1.01
CA VAL A 8 -5.73 -11.47 1.90
C VAL A 8 -7.17 -11.63 1.39
N ARG A 9 -8.12 -11.84 2.31
CA ARG A 9 -9.54 -11.99 2.01
C ARG A 9 -10.40 -11.09 2.87
N GLU A 10 -11.51 -10.63 2.33
CA GLU A 10 -12.52 -9.91 3.12
C GLU A 10 -13.46 -10.92 3.79
N CYS A 11 -13.65 -10.78 5.11
CA CYS A 11 -14.65 -11.56 5.82
C CYS A 11 -16.05 -10.99 5.54
N ARG A 12 -16.77 -11.55 4.57
CA ARG A 12 -18.20 -11.23 4.37
C ARG A 12 -19.04 -12.00 5.39
N GLY A 13 -19.34 -11.37 6.53
CA GLY A 13 -20.14 -11.96 7.62
C GLY A 13 -21.45 -11.21 7.85
N ALA A 14 -22.57 -11.93 7.95
CA ALA A 14 -23.93 -11.39 8.09
C ALA A 14 -24.27 -10.74 9.46
N SER A 15 -23.30 -10.18 10.20
CA SER A 15 -23.53 -9.56 11.50
C SER A 15 -22.57 -8.40 11.80
N THR A 16 -23.14 -7.35 12.40
CA THR A 16 -22.70 -5.95 12.48
C THR A 16 -21.41 -5.63 13.25
N ALA A 17 -20.55 -6.61 13.57
CA ALA A 17 -19.32 -6.39 14.35
C ALA A 17 -18.01 -6.77 13.63
N THR A 18 -18.05 -7.58 12.57
CA THR A 18 -16.84 -8.09 11.87
C THR A 18 -16.79 -7.73 10.39
N ASP A 19 -17.62 -6.77 9.95
CA ASP A 19 -17.90 -6.49 8.53
C ASP A 19 -16.70 -5.92 7.76
N HIS A 20 -15.62 -5.56 8.47
CA HIS A 20 -14.40 -5.01 7.90
C HIS A 20 -13.12 -5.77 8.31
N GLN A 21 -13.26 -6.93 8.94
CA GLN A 21 -12.10 -7.74 9.28
C GLN A 21 -11.54 -8.42 8.02
N LEU A 22 -10.22 -8.35 7.87
CA LEU A 22 -9.50 -9.07 6.83
C LEU A 22 -8.96 -10.39 7.38
N LYS A 23 -8.84 -11.39 6.50
CA LYS A 23 -8.22 -12.67 6.82
C LYS A 23 -6.96 -12.84 5.99
N PHE A 24 -5.84 -13.05 6.68
CA PHE A 24 -4.57 -13.40 6.04
C PHE A 24 -4.49 -14.91 5.81
N ASP A 25 -4.14 -15.28 4.58
CA ASP A 25 -3.77 -16.65 4.24
C ASP A 25 -2.28 -16.83 4.52
N ILE A 26 -1.98 -17.37 5.71
CA ILE A 26 -0.62 -17.54 6.22
C ILE A 26 -0.15 -18.98 6.01
N ILE A 27 1.04 -19.14 5.41
CA ILE A 27 1.77 -20.40 5.37
C ILE A 27 2.80 -20.40 6.49
N GLU A 28 2.69 -21.38 7.39
CA GLU A 28 3.75 -21.67 8.35
C GLU A 28 4.84 -22.49 7.65
N LEU A 29 6.04 -21.92 7.49
CA LEU A 29 7.16 -22.57 6.79
C LEU A 29 7.62 -23.89 7.47
N ASN A 30 7.21 -24.12 8.71
CA ASN A 30 7.50 -25.33 9.49
C ASN A 30 6.27 -26.24 9.70
N GLY A 31 5.10 -25.88 9.15
CA GLY A 31 3.82 -26.54 9.37
C GLY A 31 3.19 -27.10 8.10
N THR A 32 2.17 -27.95 8.26
CA THR A 32 1.32 -28.40 7.15
C THR A 32 0.55 -27.24 6.55
N LEU A 33 0.50 -27.16 5.21
CA LEU A 33 -0.21 -26.13 4.45
C LEU A 33 -1.66 -25.94 4.94
N VAL A 34 -1.99 -24.75 5.45
CA VAL A 34 -3.36 -24.36 5.77
C VAL A 34 -3.74 -23.14 4.94
N SER A 35 -4.10 -23.34 3.68
CA SER A 35 -5.00 -22.40 2.99
C SER A 35 -5.66 -23.06 1.79
N ALA A 36 -6.99 -23.16 1.84
CA ALA A 36 -7.82 -23.36 0.66
C ALA A 36 -8.23 -21.97 0.16
N PRO A 37 -8.13 -21.68 -1.15
CA PRO A 37 -8.64 -20.44 -1.70
C PRO A 37 -10.17 -20.44 -1.56
N GLY A 38 -10.66 -19.64 -0.61
CA GLY A 38 -12.09 -19.36 -0.46
C GLY A 38 -12.49 -18.17 -1.34
N ASP A 39 -13.79 -18.07 -1.63
CA ASP A 39 -14.38 -16.89 -2.25
C ASP A 39 -14.08 -15.61 -1.43
N GLY A 40 -13.98 -14.44 -2.09
CA GLY A 40 -13.70 -13.15 -1.42
C GLY A 40 -12.22 -12.73 -1.34
N ALA A 41 -11.39 -13.16 -2.29
CA ALA A 41 -10.00 -12.70 -2.42
C ALA A 41 -9.93 -11.18 -2.67
N LEU A 42 -9.21 -10.47 -1.81
CA LEU A 42 -8.92 -9.05 -1.99
C LEU A 42 -7.81 -8.93 -3.05
N ARG A 43 -8.02 -8.10 -4.07
CA ARG A 43 -7.01 -7.81 -5.10
C ARG A 43 -5.95 -6.84 -4.56
N ALA A 44 -5.21 -7.30 -3.56
CA ALA A 44 -4.12 -6.56 -2.96
C ALA A 44 -3.01 -6.35 -3.99
N VAL A 45 -2.64 -5.09 -4.20
CA VAL A 45 -1.51 -4.66 -5.02
C VAL A 45 -0.21 -4.84 -4.23
N GLN A 46 -0.25 -4.51 -2.94
CA GLN A 46 0.91 -4.60 -2.06
C GLN A 46 0.46 -4.81 -0.61
N VAL A 47 1.20 -5.63 0.13
CA VAL A 47 1.06 -5.80 1.58
C VAL A 47 2.40 -5.45 2.21
N THR A 48 2.42 -4.57 3.20
CA THR A 48 3.65 -4.12 3.87
C THR A 48 3.41 -3.99 5.36
N GLN A 49 4.28 -4.58 6.17
CA GLN A 49 4.24 -4.42 7.61
C GLN A 49 4.89 -3.07 7.98
N LEU A 50 4.12 -2.19 8.62
CA LEU A 50 4.56 -0.85 9.00
C LEU A 50 5.46 -0.91 10.24
N ASP A 51 5.04 -1.66 11.25
CA ASP A 51 5.72 -1.84 12.53
C ASP A 51 5.48 -3.25 13.09
N ARG A 52 5.58 -3.44 14.41
CA ARG A 52 5.46 -4.76 15.04
C ARG A 52 4.09 -5.40 14.85
N ASP A 53 3.02 -4.60 14.88
CA ASP A 53 1.64 -5.08 14.95
C ASP A 53 0.73 -4.51 13.86
N THR A 54 1.21 -3.56 13.06
CA THR A 54 0.45 -2.90 12.00
C THR A 54 0.86 -3.36 10.60
N ILE A 55 -0.14 -3.66 9.77
CA ILE A 55 0.00 -4.04 8.36
C ILE A 55 -0.79 -3.05 7.49
N LEU A 56 -0.16 -2.60 6.40
CA LEU A 56 -0.78 -1.85 5.32
C LEU A 56 -1.09 -2.75 4.14
N ILE A 57 -2.29 -2.59 3.59
CA ILE A 57 -2.79 -3.36 2.45
C ILE A 57 -3.31 -2.38 1.41
N ALA A 58 -2.56 -2.22 0.32
CA ALA A 58 -3.00 -1.47 -0.84
C ALA A 58 -3.88 -2.36 -1.71
N ALA A 59 -5.11 -1.96 -1.96
CA ALA A 59 -6.03 -2.66 -2.86
C ALA A 59 -6.89 -1.64 -3.63
N GLU A 60 -6.97 -1.79 -4.95
CA GLU A 60 -7.72 -0.87 -5.82
C GLU A 60 -7.38 0.62 -5.59
N ARG A 61 -8.26 1.36 -4.90
CA ARG A 61 -8.11 2.79 -4.60
C ARG A 61 -7.93 3.06 -3.10
N THR A 62 -7.72 2.03 -2.29
CA THR A 62 -7.64 2.15 -0.84
C THR A 62 -6.35 1.57 -0.29
N VAL A 63 -5.96 2.13 0.85
CA VAL A 63 -4.93 1.57 1.72
C VAL A 63 -5.62 1.27 3.04
N LYS A 64 -5.73 -0.03 3.37
CA LYS A 64 -6.28 -0.49 4.64
C LYS A 64 -5.16 -0.68 5.66
N VAL A 65 -5.37 -0.19 6.87
CA VAL A 65 -4.46 -0.30 8.02
C VAL A 65 -5.07 -1.23 9.03
N VAL A 66 -4.45 -2.39 9.23
CA VAL A 66 -4.99 -3.45 10.09
C VAL A 66 -3.92 -4.00 11.02
N ASP A 67 -4.36 -4.65 12.10
CA ASP A 67 -3.46 -5.42 12.95
C ASP A 67 -3.08 -6.78 12.34
N LEU A 68 -2.22 -7.55 13.01
CA LEU A 68 -1.84 -8.91 12.58
C LEU A 68 -3.01 -9.90 12.53
N GLN A 69 -4.13 -9.61 13.18
CA GLN A 69 -5.36 -10.39 13.16
C GLN A 69 -6.34 -9.93 12.07
N GLY A 70 -5.97 -8.86 11.33
CA GLY A 70 -6.75 -8.28 10.26
C GLY A 70 -7.88 -7.36 10.72
N PHE A 71 -7.90 -6.95 12.00
CA PHE A 71 -8.85 -5.94 12.46
C PHE A 71 -8.40 -4.54 12.05
N PRO A 72 -9.34 -3.65 11.67
CA PRO A 72 -9.05 -2.24 11.42
C PRO A 72 -8.27 -1.60 12.58
N SER A 73 -7.25 -0.82 12.26
CA SER A 73 -6.47 -0.09 13.27
C SER A 73 -7.38 0.85 14.08
N ARG A 74 -7.07 0.98 15.37
CA ARG A 74 -7.74 1.92 16.28
C ARG A 74 -6.92 3.17 16.56
N GLU A 75 -5.64 3.15 16.20
CA GLU A 75 -4.68 4.23 16.49
C GLU A 75 -4.44 5.09 15.25
N LEU A 76 -4.44 4.49 14.07
CA LEU A 76 -4.26 5.15 12.78
C LEU A 76 -5.58 5.16 11.99
N THR A 77 -5.65 5.99 10.96
CA THR A 77 -6.73 5.97 9.97
C THR A 77 -6.80 4.57 9.32
N ALA A 78 -7.84 3.81 9.68
CA ALA A 78 -7.97 2.41 9.28
C ALA A 78 -8.15 2.19 7.77
N GLU A 79 -8.67 3.18 7.05
CA GLU A 79 -8.83 3.12 5.61
C GLU A 79 -8.60 4.51 4.99
N ILE A 80 -7.62 4.59 4.09
CA ILE A 80 -7.28 5.80 3.34
C ILE A 80 -7.73 5.59 1.90
N THR A 81 -8.60 6.45 1.40
CA THR A 81 -9.16 6.37 0.03
C THR A 81 -8.52 7.40 -0.90
N PHE A 82 -8.23 6.96 -2.11
CA PHE A 82 -7.68 7.74 -3.21
C PHE A 82 -8.67 7.85 -4.36
N ASP A 83 -8.56 8.91 -5.13
CA ASP A 83 -9.33 9.18 -6.34
C ASP A 83 -8.80 8.44 -7.59
N PHE A 84 -7.71 7.68 -7.42
CA PHE A 84 -7.02 6.91 -8.46
C PHE A 84 -6.70 5.48 -7.99
N LEU A 85 -6.28 4.62 -8.92
CA LEU A 85 -5.82 3.26 -8.60
C LEU A 85 -4.40 3.31 -8.02
N VAL A 86 -4.20 2.59 -6.93
CA VAL A 86 -2.90 2.40 -6.29
C VAL A 86 -2.04 1.46 -7.13
N GLU A 87 -0.84 1.90 -7.49
CA GLU A 87 0.13 1.06 -8.20
C GLU A 87 1.32 0.65 -7.31
N THR A 88 1.77 1.53 -6.42
CA THR A 88 2.84 1.22 -5.47
C THR A 88 2.65 2.01 -4.19
N LEU A 89 2.94 1.36 -3.06
CA LEU A 89 2.86 1.97 -1.74
C LEU A 89 4.26 2.07 -1.12
N VAL A 90 4.57 3.22 -0.51
CA VAL A 90 5.79 3.41 0.27
C VAL A 90 5.42 3.96 1.65
N CYS A 91 5.83 3.26 2.71
CA CYS A 91 5.63 3.70 4.08
C CYS A 91 6.67 4.75 4.45
N LEU A 92 6.23 5.89 4.98
CA LEU A 92 7.07 6.83 5.70
C LEU A 92 6.76 6.73 7.20
N GLN A 93 7.44 7.54 8.01
CA GLN A 93 7.32 7.48 9.47
C GLN A 93 5.90 7.80 9.98
N ASP A 94 5.24 8.79 9.41
CA ASP A 94 3.94 9.32 9.87
C ASP A 94 2.87 9.35 8.76
N SER A 95 3.23 8.91 7.57
CA SER A 95 2.42 9.02 6.36
C SER A 95 2.70 7.88 5.38
N VAL A 96 1.80 7.72 4.41
CA VAL A 96 1.96 6.80 3.29
C VAL A 96 2.09 7.60 1.99
N LEU A 97 3.07 7.22 1.16
CA LEU A 97 3.17 7.67 -0.22
C LEU A 97 2.57 6.62 -1.15
N VAL A 98 1.58 7.04 -1.92
CA VAL A 98 0.89 6.20 -2.89
C VAL A 98 1.20 6.71 -4.29
N PHE A 99 1.78 5.85 -5.10
CA PHE A 99 2.10 6.11 -6.50
C PHE A 99 0.97 5.59 -7.39
N TRP A 100 0.68 6.38 -8.41
CA TRP A 100 -0.28 6.06 -9.46
C TRP A 100 0.29 6.48 -10.81
N LYS A 101 -0.36 6.05 -11.89
CA LYS A 101 0.12 6.23 -13.26
C LYS A 101 0.68 7.64 -13.56
N HIS A 102 0.05 8.71 -13.08
CA HIS A 102 0.43 10.09 -13.41
C HIS A 102 1.00 10.89 -12.24
N GLY A 103 1.43 10.21 -11.16
CA GLY A 103 2.03 10.92 -10.05
C GLY A 103 2.09 10.16 -8.74
N LEU A 104 2.04 10.92 -7.64
CA LEU A 104 2.04 10.41 -6.28
C LEU A 104 1.21 11.30 -5.35
N LYS A 105 0.64 10.71 -4.31
CA LYS A 105 -0.04 11.41 -3.22
C LYS A 105 0.39 10.84 -1.88
N GLY A 106 0.84 11.71 -1.00
CA GLY A 106 1.14 11.43 0.40
C GLY A 106 -0.07 11.69 1.29
N ARG A 107 -0.38 10.78 2.21
CA ARG A 107 -1.46 10.94 3.19
C ARG A 107 -0.95 10.64 4.59
N SER A 108 -1.30 11.49 5.55
CA SER A 108 -0.99 11.27 6.97
C SER A 108 -1.73 10.06 7.51
N PHE A 109 -1.05 9.19 8.26
CA PHE A 109 -1.71 8.06 8.94
C PHE A 109 -2.66 8.51 10.06
N HIS A 110 -2.49 9.72 10.57
CA HIS A 110 -3.26 10.21 11.73
C HIS A 110 -4.44 11.09 11.33
N SER A 111 -4.22 12.00 10.37
CA SER A 111 -5.23 12.98 9.97
C SER A 111 -5.88 12.68 8.63
N ASP A 112 -5.33 11.72 7.87
CA ASP A 112 -5.70 11.49 6.47
C ASP A 112 -5.56 12.73 5.56
N GLU A 113 -4.83 13.75 6.02
CA GLU A 113 -4.57 14.95 5.22
C GLU A 113 -3.49 14.68 4.18
N VAL A 114 -3.59 15.38 3.05
CA VAL A 114 -2.58 15.32 1.99
C VAL A 114 -1.30 15.98 2.49
N THR A 115 -0.22 15.21 2.58
CA THR A 115 1.09 15.72 3.00
C THR A 115 1.95 16.12 1.80
N GLN A 116 1.78 15.44 0.68
CA GLN A 116 2.56 15.64 -0.55
C GLN A 116 1.69 15.29 -1.77
N GLU A 117 1.88 15.98 -2.89
CA GLU A 117 1.20 15.63 -4.14
C GLU A 117 2.02 16.06 -5.34
N ILE A 118 2.18 15.15 -6.30
CA ILE A 118 2.68 15.43 -7.64
C ILE A 118 1.70 14.81 -8.61
N THR A 119 1.21 15.59 -9.55
CA THR A 119 0.31 15.14 -10.62
C THR A 119 0.76 15.77 -11.93
N ASP A 120 1.08 14.92 -12.91
CA ASP A 120 1.44 15.32 -14.26
C ASP A 120 0.93 14.28 -15.27
N GLU A 121 -0.26 14.53 -15.82
CA GLU A 121 -0.89 13.61 -16.80
C GLU A 121 -0.16 13.56 -18.14
N SER A 122 0.74 14.51 -18.43
CA SER A 122 1.61 14.44 -19.61
C SER A 122 2.68 13.35 -19.51
N ARG A 123 2.84 12.75 -18.31
CA ARG A 123 3.82 11.72 -18.02
C ARG A 123 3.19 10.50 -17.38
N VAL A 124 3.74 9.34 -17.70
CA VAL A 124 3.51 8.09 -16.97
C VAL A 124 4.70 7.84 -16.06
N PHE A 125 4.45 7.70 -14.77
CA PHE A 125 5.45 7.42 -13.75
C PHE A 125 5.47 5.93 -13.43
N ARG A 126 6.68 5.40 -13.23
CA ARG A 126 6.90 4.02 -12.77
C ARG A 126 7.93 4.02 -11.65
N VAL A 127 7.60 3.38 -10.54
CA VAL A 127 8.55 3.15 -9.45
C VAL A 127 9.54 2.07 -9.87
N LEU A 128 10.84 2.38 -9.81
CA LEU A 128 11.93 1.46 -10.12
C LEU A 128 12.54 0.85 -8.85
N GLY A 129 12.52 1.58 -7.73
CA GLY A 129 13.07 1.12 -6.47
C GLY A 129 12.60 2.00 -5.31
N THR A 130 12.51 1.40 -4.13
CA THR A 130 12.02 2.04 -2.89
C THR A 130 12.97 1.80 -1.71
N ASN A 131 14.13 1.20 -1.94
CA ASN A 131 15.08 0.88 -0.90
C ASN A 131 16.01 2.08 -0.67
N ARG A 132 15.96 2.67 0.53
CA ARG A 132 16.62 3.93 0.95
C ARG A 132 16.09 5.17 0.24
N ASP A 133 16.18 5.20 -1.08
CA ASP A 133 15.65 6.26 -1.93
C ASP A 133 14.51 5.71 -2.79
N ILE A 134 13.54 6.58 -3.11
CA ILE A 134 12.51 6.24 -4.08
C ILE A 134 12.97 6.71 -5.45
N ILE A 135 13.13 5.76 -6.37
CA ILE A 135 13.58 6.00 -7.74
C ILE A 135 12.38 5.87 -8.66
N LEU A 136 12.10 6.93 -9.43
CA LEU A 136 11.04 6.95 -10.44
C LEU A 136 11.62 7.07 -11.84
N GLN A 137 10.98 6.40 -12.78
CA GLN A 137 11.08 6.69 -14.19
C GLN A 137 9.84 7.46 -14.63
N SER A 138 9.97 8.44 -15.53
CA SER A 138 8.83 9.00 -16.25
C SER A 138 9.01 8.95 -17.76
N THR A 139 7.95 8.56 -18.47
CA THR A 139 7.84 8.57 -19.94
C THR A 139 6.71 9.50 -20.36
N PRO A 140 6.82 10.24 -21.49
CA PRO A 140 5.69 10.99 -22.03
C PRO A 140 4.48 10.08 -22.26
N THR A 141 3.28 10.54 -21.90
CA THR A 141 2.04 9.78 -22.08
C THR A 141 1.74 9.55 -23.57
N ASP A 142 1.98 10.56 -24.41
CA ASP A 142 1.65 10.53 -25.84
C ASP A 142 2.67 9.77 -26.70
N ASP A 143 3.90 9.60 -26.20
CA ASP A 143 4.96 8.85 -26.87
C ASP A 143 5.73 7.98 -25.88
N PRO A 144 5.28 6.74 -25.62
CA PRO A 144 5.95 5.79 -24.74
C PRO A 144 7.33 5.34 -25.25
N SER A 145 7.68 5.62 -26.52
CA SER A 145 8.98 5.28 -27.11
C SER A 145 10.03 6.37 -26.92
N ALA A 146 9.62 7.56 -26.48
CA ALA A 146 10.51 8.66 -26.19
C ALA A 146 11.45 8.35 -25.01
N LEU A 147 12.50 9.16 -24.91
CA LEU A 147 13.45 9.05 -23.80
C LEU A 147 12.76 9.28 -22.46
N SER A 148 13.12 8.44 -21.48
CA SER A 148 12.62 8.55 -20.11
C SER A 148 13.46 9.48 -19.26
N ASN A 149 12.83 10.12 -18.27
CA ASN A 149 13.52 10.83 -17.21
C ASN A 149 13.59 9.95 -15.95
N LEU A 150 14.61 10.17 -15.12
CA LEU A 150 14.78 9.51 -13.83
C LEU A 150 14.72 10.56 -12.72
N TYR A 151 13.99 10.24 -11.65
CA TYR A 151 13.83 11.09 -10.47
C TYR A 151 14.23 10.29 -9.24
N ILE A 152 14.83 10.97 -8.27
CA ILE A 152 15.15 10.42 -6.97
C ILE A 152 14.43 11.29 -5.94
N LEU A 153 13.46 10.70 -5.23
CA LEU A 153 12.80 11.36 -4.11
C LEU A 153 13.58 11.01 -2.84
N THR A 154 14.34 11.98 -2.37
CA THR A 154 15.05 11.90 -1.09
C THR A 154 14.20 12.55 -0.01
N GLY A 155 14.10 11.92 1.16
CA GLY A 155 13.48 12.56 2.33
C GLY A 155 14.29 13.76 2.80
N HIS A 156 13.66 14.68 3.55
CA HIS A 156 14.42 15.61 4.39
C HIS A 156 14.98 14.80 5.56
N GLU A 157 16.28 14.51 5.55
CA GLU A 157 16.98 14.16 6.79
C GLU A 157 16.90 15.39 7.70
N SER A 158 16.04 15.36 8.72
CA SER A 158 16.11 16.36 9.78
C SER A 158 17.48 16.24 10.43
N SER A 159 18.36 17.17 10.09
CA SER A 159 19.65 17.32 10.76
C SER A 159 19.36 17.73 12.21
N TYR A 160 19.47 16.78 13.14
CA TYR A 160 19.53 17.05 14.57
C TYR A 160 20.97 17.29 15.00
#